data_AF-A0A3B9WLQ5-F1
#
_entry.id   AF-A0A3B9WLQ5-F1
#
_cell.length_a   1.000
_cell.length_b   1.000
_cell.length_c   1.000
_cell.angle_alpha   90.00
_cell.angle_beta   90.00
_cell.angle_gamma   90.00
#
_symmetry.space_group_name_H-M   'P 1'
#
loop_
_entity.id
_entity.type
_entity.pdbx_description
1 polymer ?
#
loop_
_entity_poly.entity_id
_entity_poly.type
_entity_poly.pdbx_seq_one_letter_code
_entity_poly.pdbx_strand_id
1 'polypeptide(L)' 'PFPPALLKIAATTAGKRGAYDRLCGSLTVDIALTKQKLSWTPPFTVQDSMQRTVDAFIQSRDSR' A
#
# COMPACT_ATOMS: atom_id res chain seq x y z
N PRO A 1 8.69 -11.73 -11.63
CA PRO A 1 7.76 -10.58 -11.81
C PRO A 1 6.64 -10.94 -12.81
N PHE A 2 5.41 -11.14 -12.33
CA PHE A 2 4.27 -11.32 -13.22
C PHE A 2 3.81 -9.94 -13.72
N PRO A 3 3.62 -9.76 -15.05
CA PRO A 3 3.10 -8.52 -15.59
C PRO A 3 1.74 -8.20 -14.96
N PRO A 4 1.56 -6.98 -14.40
CA PRO A 4 0.26 -6.55 -13.87
C PRO A 4 -0.86 -6.68 -14.91
N ALA A 5 -0.53 -6.53 -16.20
CA ALA A 5 -1.46 -6.73 -17.31
C ALA A 5 -2.02 -8.17 -17.38
N LEU A 6 -1.20 -9.19 -17.12
CA LEU A 6 -1.67 -10.59 -17.10
C LEU A 6 -2.58 -10.87 -15.90
N LEU A 7 -2.22 -10.33 -14.73
CA LEU A 7 -3.08 -10.40 -13.54
C LEU A 7 -4.40 -9.67 -13.75
N LYS A 8 -4.38 -8.53 -14.44
CA LYS A 8 -5.59 -7.78 -14.81
C LYS A 8 -6.48 -8.59 -15.73
N ILE A 9 -5.92 -9.18 -16.78
CA ILE A 9 -6.66 -10.03 -17.72
C ILE A 9 -7.28 -11.21 -16.96
N ALA A 10 -6.49 -11.97 -16.20
CA ALA A 10 -6.97 -13.11 -15.42
C ALA A 10 -8.07 -12.73 -14.42
N ALA A 11 -7.92 -11.59 -13.72
CA ALA A 11 -8.95 -11.12 -12.79
C ALA A 11 -10.21 -10.62 -13.51
N THR A 12 -10.09 -10.05 -14.70
CA THR A 12 -11.25 -9.66 -15.52
C THR A 12 -12.00 -10.85 -16.09
N THR A 13 -11.32 -11.88 -16.60
CA THR A 13 -11.96 -13.12 -17.06
C THR A 13 -12.56 -13.93 -15.90
N ALA A 14 -11.96 -13.86 -14.71
CA ALA A 14 -12.52 -14.46 -13.50
C ALA A 14 -13.69 -13.66 -12.88
N GLY A 15 -14.10 -12.52 -13.46
CA GLY A 15 -15.15 -11.64 -12.92
C GLY A 15 -14.75 -10.89 -11.64
N LYS A 16 -13.50 -10.99 -11.21
CA LYS A 16 -12.94 -10.40 -9.97
C LYS A 16 -12.13 -9.14 -10.24
N ARG A 17 -12.55 -8.32 -11.21
CA ARG A 17 -11.89 -7.05 -11.54
C ARG A 17 -11.77 -6.11 -10.33
N GLY A 18 -12.78 -6.10 -9.45
CA GLY A 18 -12.75 -5.31 -8.20
C GLY A 18 -11.72 -5.80 -7.17
N ALA A 19 -11.38 -7.09 -7.17
CA ALA A 19 -10.31 -7.61 -6.32
C ALA A 19 -8.93 -7.21 -6.85
N TYR A 20 -8.74 -7.24 -8.19
CA TYR A 20 -7.53 -6.71 -8.82
C TYR A 20 -7.36 -5.21 -8.58
N ASP A 21 -8.43 -4.42 -8.70
CA ASP A 21 -8.38 -2.97 -8.46
C ASP A 21 -8.04 -2.65 -7.00
N ARG A 22 -8.49 -3.47 -6.05
CA ARG A 22 -8.09 -3.36 -4.64
C ARG A 22 -6.65 -3.77 -4.35
N LEU A 23 -6.14 -4.78 -5.06
CA LEU A 23 -4.79 -5.32 -4.84
C LEU A 23 -3.71 -4.57 -5.62
N CYS A 24 -4.04 -4.12 -6.82
CA CYS A 24 -3.12 -3.53 -7.80
C CYS A 24 -3.54 -2.11 -8.24
N GLY A 25 -4.65 -1.58 -7.72
CA GLY A 25 -4.97 -0.17 -7.86
C GLY A 25 -3.99 0.69 -7.07
N SER A 26 -4.00 1.99 -7.37
CA SER A 26 -3.12 2.94 -6.70
C SER A 26 -3.48 3.02 -5.22
N LEU A 27 -2.62 2.47 -4.36
CA LEU A 27 -2.69 2.63 -2.90
C LEU A 27 -2.12 4.00 -2.46
N THR A 28 -2.03 4.97 -3.37
CA THR A 28 -1.51 6.30 -3.08
C THR A 28 -2.68 7.22 -2.78
N VAL A 29 -2.84 7.57 -1.50
CA VAL A 29 -3.78 8.62 -1.10
C VAL A 29 -3.12 9.97 -1.37
N ASP A 30 -3.75 10.81 -2.19
CA ASP A 30 -3.33 12.20 -2.33
C ASP A 30 -3.64 12.96 -1.03
N ILE A 31 -2.59 13.37 -0.33
CA ILE A 31 -2.67 14.09 0.95
C ILE A 31 -2.35 15.59 0.80
N ALA A 32 -2.22 16.10 -0.43
CA ALA A 32 -1.85 17.51 -0.67
C ALA A 32 -2.88 18.48 -0.09
N LEU A 33 -4.18 18.20 -0.27
CA LEU A 33 -5.27 19.04 0.24
C LEU A 33 -5.27 19.13 1.77
N THR A 34 -5.00 18.01 2.45
CA THR A 34 -4.97 17.93 3.92
C THR A 34 -3.77 18.70 4.48
N LYS A 35 -2.59 18.57 3.85
CA LYS A 35 -1.41 19.35 4.21
C LYS A 35 -1.65 20.85 4.07
N GLN A 36 -2.27 21.27 2.97
CA GLN A 36 -2.56 22.69 2.70
C GLN A 36 -3.60 23.25 3.66
N LYS A 37 -4.70 22.53 3.91
CA LYS A 37 -5.80 23.01 4.74
C LYS A 37 -5.49 23.03 6.23
N LEU A 38 -4.72 22.06 6.72
CA LEU A 38 -4.43 21.92 8.15
C LEU A 38 -3.03 22.44 8.53
N SER A 39 -2.28 23.00 7.58
CA SER A 39 -0.85 23.34 7.74
C SER A 39 -0.05 22.19 8.38
N TRP A 40 -0.46 20.96 8.06
CA TRP A 40 0.02 19.76 8.72
C TRP A 40 1.09 19.10 7.87
N THR A 41 2.23 18.76 8.49
CA THR A 41 3.31 18.05 7.83
C THR A 41 3.45 16.67 8.47
N PRO A 42 3.44 15.57 7.68
CA PRO A 42 3.58 14.23 8.23
C PRO A 42 4.95 14.09 8.92
N PRO A 43 4.99 13.65 10.19
CA PRO A 43 6.23 13.61 10.97
C PRO A 43 7.17 12.48 10.56
N PHE A 44 6.67 11.47 9.84
CA PHE A 44 7.44 10.33 9.36
C PHE A 44 7.21 10.14 7.86
N THR A 45 8.26 9.73 7.15
CA THR A 45 8.14 9.35 5.74
C THR A 45 7.49 7.96 5.62
N VAL A 46 6.93 7.66 4.46
CA VAL A 46 6.35 6.33 4.20
C VAL A 46 7.38 5.23 4.43
N GLN A 47 8.62 5.44 3.97
CA GLN A 47 9.71 4.48 4.15
C GLN A 47 10.04 4.22 5.62
N ASP A 48 10.13 5.29 6.42
CA ASP A 48 10.41 5.19 7.87
C ASP A 48 9.32 4.39 8.59
N SER A 49 8.05 4.66 8.26
CA SER A 49 6.91 3.93 8.84
C SER A 49 6.86 2.45 8.44
N MET A 50 7.24 2.13 7.20
CA MET A 50 7.33 0.73 6.75
C MET A 50 8.45 0.01 7.47
N GLN A 51 9.62 0.63 7.61
CA GLN A 51 10.75 0.04 8.32
C GLN A 51 10.39 -0.29 9.78
N ARG A 52 9.79 0.65 10.50
CA ARG A 52 9.31 0.45 11.87
C ARG A 52 8.34 -0.72 12.01
N THR A 53 7.47 -0.90 11.02
CA THR A 53 6.49 -2.00 10.99
C THR A 53 7.18 -3.34 10.77
N VAL A 54 8.17 -3.38 9.87
CA VAL A 54 8.99 -4.59 9.62
C VAL A 54 9.78 -4.97 10.86
N ASP A 55 10.45 -4.00 11.50
CA ASP A 55 11.25 -4.23 12.70
C ASP A 55 10.38 -4.80 13.83
N ALA A 56 9.21 -4.20 14.08
CA ALA A 56 8.26 -4.70 15.08
C ALA A 56 7.74 -6.11 14.76
N PHE A 57 7.47 -6.41 13.48
CA PHE A 57 7.04 -7.74 13.06
C PHE A 57 8.12 -8.80 13.31
N ILE A 58 9.36 -8.52 12.92
CA ILE A 58 10.50 -9.42 13.13
C ILE A 58 10.71 -9.66 14.63
N GLN A 59 10.71 -8.60 15.44
CA GLN A 59 10.86 -8.71 16.89
C GLN A 59 9.77 -9.60 17.52
N SER A 60 8.51 -9.46 17.07
CA SER A 60 7.41 -10.30 17.56
C SER A 60 7.53 -11.78 17.16
N ARG A 61 8.16 -12.04 16.01
CA ARG A 61 8.37 -13.39 15.49
C ARG A 61 9.52 -14.09 16.22
N ASP A 62 10.61 -13.38 16.46
CA ASP A 62 11.82 -13.95 17.08
C ASP A 62 11.63 -14.18 18.59
N SER A 63 10.59 -13.59 19.20
CA SER A 63 10.15 -13.86 20.58
C SER A 63 9.23 -15.09 20.75
N ARG A 64 8.98 -15.87 19.69
CA ARG A 64 8.22 -17.14 19.71
C ARG A 64 9.13 -18.33 19.49
#